data_AF-A0A7X0L0F4-F1
#
_entry.id   AF-A0A7X0L0F4-F1
#
_cell.length_a   1.000
_cell.length_b   1.000
_cell.length_c   1.000
_cell.angle_alpha   90.00
_cell.angle_beta   90.00
_cell.angle_gamma   90.00
#
_symmetry.space_group_name_H-M   'P 1'
#
loop_
_entity.id
_entity.type
_entity.pdbx_description
1 polymer ?
#
loop_
_entity_poly.entity_id
_entity_poly.type
_entity_poly.pdbx_seq_one_letter_code
_entity_poly.pdbx_strand_id
1 'polypeptide(L)'
;MRENDDGTVTVALHETKFKDSDSAVPTGRVIDVTISKDLPVHIGDPGQAAFARCTVAGVTWPGYIEKALGAVDETWPPDRGQNPLLGNAAERGYARLDKGTRAWTQAEILTQLTGRPARVDRLNIDTGPEAAADNEAVLGRLVEAGRATLVSTVPEFMQRADFRKYNLRCQHVYELVGVEDGTVMLRNPYGHKHPDPVPVAELTNHFNSYYAALEGETGGR
;
A
#
# COMPACT_ATOMS: atom_id res chain seq x y z
N MET A 1 17.94 -3.20 4.26
CA MET A 1 18.67 -2.12 3.57
C MET A 1 20.07 -2.03 4.13
N ARG A 2 21.08 -1.85 3.28
CA ARG A 2 22.49 -1.77 3.68
C ARG A 2 23.19 -0.71 2.83
N GLU A 3 23.97 0.17 3.46
CA GLU A 3 24.87 1.05 2.73
C GLU A 3 26.14 0.31 2.30
N ASN A 4 26.67 0.65 1.13
CA ASN A 4 27.88 0.07 0.56
C ASN A 4 29.07 1.04 0.69
N ASP A 5 30.29 0.49 0.68
CA ASP A 5 31.53 1.27 0.79
C ASP A 5 31.74 2.24 -0.38
N ASP A 6 31.15 1.94 -1.54
CA ASP A 6 31.18 2.78 -2.74
C ASP A 6 30.15 3.93 -2.72
N GLY A 7 29.41 4.07 -1.62
CA GLY A 7 28.41 5.13 -1.45
C GLY A 7 27.03 4.80 -2.03
N THR A 8 26.81 3.59 -2.56
CA THR A 8 25.47 3.12 -2.96
C THR A 8 24.69 2.51 -1.79
N VAL A 9 23.41 2.19 -2.02
CA VAL A 9 22.54 1.52 -1.04
C VAL A 9 21.93 0.28 -1.69
N THR A 10 21.99 -0.85 -1.00
CA THR A 10 21.31 -2.08 -1.40
C THR A 10 20.03 -2.27 -0.57
N VAL A 11 18.91 -2.45 -1.25
CA VAL A 11 17.61 -2.78 -0.66
C VAL A 11 17.23 -4.20 -1.10
N ALA A 12 17.01 -5.07 -0.11
CA ALA A 12 16.49 -6.41 -0.35
C ALA A 12 14.96 -6.35 -0.44
N LEU A 13 14.41 -6.86 -1.54
CA LEU A 13 12.98 -6.99 -1.79
C LEU A 13 12.66 -8.45 -2.11
N HIS A 14 11.46 -8.91 -1.76
CA HIS A 14 11.04 -10.26 -2.09
C HIS A 14 10.43 -10.29 -3.49
N GLU A 15 10.87 -11.22 -4.33
CA GLU A 15 10.20 -11.46 -5.60
C GLU A 15 8.81 -12.04 -5.33
N THR A 16 7.81 -11.50 -6.04
CA THR A 16 6.41 -11.83 -5.83
C THR A 16 5.74 -12.36 -7.08
N LYS A 17 4.77 -13.25 -6.86
CA LYS A 17 3.82 -13.72 -7.86
C LYS A 17 2.42 -13.76 -7.27
N PHE A 18 1.42 -13.67 -8.13
CA PHE A 18 0.05 -13.98 -7.75
C PHE A 18 -0.15 -15.50 -7.81
N LYS A 19 -0.60 -16.09 -6.70
CA LYS A 19 -0.94 -17.52 -6.61
C LYS A 19 -2.29 -17.78 -7.28
N ASP A 20 -3.21 -16.84 -7.10
CA ASP A 20 -4.56 -16.78 -7.67
C ASP A 20 -4.94 -15.31 -7.94
N SER A 21 -6.21 -15.02 -8.20
CA SER A 21 -6.68 -13.66 -8.51
C SER A 21 -6.45 -12.67 -7.37
N ASP A 22 -6.32 -13.11 -6.12
CA ASP A 22 -6.43 -12.24 -4.95
C ASP A 22 -5.29 -12.41 -3.94
N SER A 23 -4.41 -13.41 -4.11
CA SER A 23 -3.30 -13.68 -3.19
C SER A 23 -1.94 -13.47 -3.85
N ALA A 24 -1.16 -12.52 -3.31
CA ALA A 24 0.23 -12.27 -3.67
C ALA A 24 1.16 -13.00 -2.71
N VAL A 25 1.99 -13.90 -3.23
CA VAL A 25 2.91 -14.75 -2.44
C VAL A 25 4.36 -14.49 -2.83
N PRO A 26 5.32 -14.61 -1.89
CA PRO A 26 6.74 -14.57 -2.23
C PRO A 26 7.11 -15.82 -3.05
N THR A 27 8.05 -15.69 -3.98
CA THR A 27 8.61 -16.85 -4.71
C THR A 27 9.69 -17.59 -3.91
N GLY A 28 10.14 -17.00 -2.80
CA GLY A 28 11.30 -17.44 -2.03
C GLY A 28 12.62 -16.79 -2.48
N ARG A 29 12.64 -16.16 -3.65
CA ARG A 29 13.79 -15.39 -4.13
C ARG A 29 13.78 -13.99 -3.53
N VAL A 30 14.97 -13.53 -3.10
CA VAL A 30 15.23 -12.14 -2.72
C VAL A 30 15.95 -11.45 -3.88
N ILE A 31 15.51 -10.23 -4.19
CA ILE A 31 16.08 -9.34 -5.19
C ILE A 31 16.83 -8.25 -4.44
N ASP A 32 18.14 -8.19 -4.64
CA ASP A 32 18.98 -7.11 -4.13
C ASP A 32 19.04 -5.99 -5.18
N VAL A 33 18.35 -4.90 -4.91
CA VAL A 33 18.36 -3.71 -5.76
C VAL A 33 19.41 -2.73 -5.22
N THR A 34 20.46 -2.48 -5.99
CA THR A 34 21.50 -1.51 -5.65
C THR A 34 21.22 -0.18 -6.36
N ILE A 35 21.10 0.89 -5.58
CA ILE A 35 20.74 2.23 -6.06
C ILE A 35 21.76 3.28 -5.64
N SER A 36 21.92 4.34 -6.43
CA SER A 36 22.61 5.55 -5.97
C SER A 36 21.80 6.24 -4.86
N LYS A 37 22.48 6.99 -4.00
CA LYS A 37 21.87 7.80 -2.92
C LYS A 37 21.11 9.04 -3.43
N ASP A 38 21.30 9.41 -4.70
CA ASP A 38 20.58 10.55 -5.27
C ASP A 38 19.08 10.22 -5.39
N LEU A 39 18.23 11.07 -4.82
CA LEU A 39 16.79 10.97 -4.98
C LEU A 39 16.32 11.98 -6.04
N PRO A 40 15.25 11.69 -6.79
CA PRO A 40 14.59 12.71 -7.60
C PRO A 40 14.16 13.89 -6.73
N VAL A 41 14.35 15.11 -7.24
CA VAL A 41 14.05 16.37 -6.54
C VAL A 41 13.12 17.25 -7.37
N HIS A 42 12.45 18.21 -6.74
CA HIS A 42 11.60 19.14 -7.46
C HIS A 42 12.41 20.07 -8.37
N ILE A 43 11.86 20.36 -9.56
CA ILE A 43 12.42 21.38 -10.44
C ILE A 43 12.36 22.73 -9.72
N GLY A 44 13.51 23.36 -9.53
CA GLY A 44 13.64 24.64 -8.84
C GLY A 44 13.85 24.55 -7.33
N ASP A 45 13.76 23.35 -6.73
CA ASP A 45 14.12 23.11 -5.33
C ASP A 45 14.88 21.78 -5.18
N PRO A 46 16.19 21.77 -5.45
CA PRO A 46 17.01 20.56 -5.35
C PRO A 46 17.22 20.08 -3.91
N GLY A 47 16.81 20.85 -2.89
CA GLY A 47 16.84 20.42 -1.50
C GLY A 47 15.66 19.51 -1.13
N GLN A 48 14.60 19.50 -1.93
CA GLN A 48 13.37 18.79 -1.64
C GLN A 48 13.21 17.55 -2.54
N ALA A 49 13.23 16.37 -1.92
CA ALA A 49 12.89 15.12 -2.62
C ALA A 49 11.46 15.21 -3.20
N ALA A 50 11.30 14.76 -4.45
CA ALA A 50 10.07 14.89 -5.22
C ALA A 50 8.97 13.90 -4.82
N PHE A 51 9.36 12.76 -4.21
CA PHE A 51 8.47 11.65 -3.87
C PHE A 51 8.37 11.45 -2.36
N ALA A 52 8.85 10.33 -1.81
CA ALA A 52 8.83 10.08 -0.37
C ALA A 52 9.41 11.26 0.42
N ARG A 53 8.69 11.68 1.47
CA ARG A 53 9.01 12.88 2.25
C ARG A 53 10.24 12.66 3.14
N CYS A 54 11.42 12.71 2.54
CA CYS A 54 12.69 12.47 3.23
C CYS A 54 13.24 13.75 3.87
N THR A 55 13.19 14.88 3.14
CA THR A 55 13.83 16.15 3.55
C THR A 55 13.26 16.69 4.86
N VAL A 56 11.93 16.77 5.00
CA VAL A 56 11.29 17.30 6.22
C VAL A 56 11.39 16.33 7.40
N ALA A 57 11.40 15.03 7.13
CA ALA A 57 11.52 14.01 8.17
C ALA A 57 12.97 13.84 8.67
N GLY A 58 13.96 14.41 7.97
CA GLY A 58 15.37 14.27 8.31
C GLY A 58 15.92 12.84 8.13
N VAL A 59 15.20 11.98 7.41
CA VAL A 59 15.57 10.57 7.18
C VAL A 59 15.38 10.22 5.70
N THR A 60 16.33 9.48 5.13
CA THR A 60 16.37 9.19 3.68
C THR A 60 15.97 7.78 3.31
N TRP A 61 15.95 6.86 4.28
CA TRP A 61 15.62 5.45 4.03
C TRP A 61 14.27 5.22 3.33
N PRO A 62 13.18 5.99 3.58
CA PRO A 62 11.93 5.77 2.87
C PRO A 62 12.07 6.03 1.37
N GLY A 63 12.80 7.07 0.98
CA GLY A 63 13.08 7.38 -0.42
C GLY A 63 13.96 6.33 -1.09
N TYR A 64 14.90 5.73 -0.36
CA TYR A 64 15.68 4.61 -0.89
C TYR A 64 14.83 3.36 -1.13
N ILE A 65 13.91 3.04 -0.21
CA ILE A 65 12.97 1.92 -0.41
C ILE A 65 12.03 2.20 -1.59
N GLU A 66 11.48 3.40 -1.68
CA GLU A 66 10.60 3.80 -2.80
C GLU A 66 11.34 3.73 -4.16
N LYS A 67 12.57 4.25 -4.21
CA LYS A 67 13.43 4.16 -5.41
C LYS A 67 13.71 2.71 -5.79
N ALA A 68 14.03 1.85 -4.82
CA ALA A 68 14.28 0.43 -5.05
C ALA A 68 13.02 -0.30 -5.53
N LEU A 69 11.84 0.00 -4.96
CA LEU A 69 10.56 -0.53 -5.42
C LEU A 69 10.27 -0.14 -6.87
N GLY A 70 10.61 1.09 -7.27
CA GLY A 70 10.47 1.52 -8.67
C GLY A 70 11.43 0.78 -9.62
N ALA A 71 12.63 0.46 -9.15
CA ALA A 71 13.64 -0.25 -9.94
C ALA A 71 13.39 -1.77 -10.04
N VAL A 72 12.53 -2.35 -9.18
CA VAL A 72 12.22 -3.79 -9.22
C VAL A 72 11.65 -4.24 -10.57
N ASP A 73 11.06 -3.31 -11.32
CA ASP A 73 10.47 -3.53 -12.64
C ASP A 73 11.51 -4.00 -13.68
N GLU A 74 12.79 -3.66 -13.48
CA GLU A 74 13.89 -4.08 -14.33
C GLU A 74 14.15 -5.59 -14.23
N THR A 75 13.71 -6.23 -13.13
CA THR A 75 13.89 -7.67 -12.92
C THR A 75 12.69 -8.48 -13.40
N TRP A 76 11.64 -7.82 -13.89
CA TRP A 76 10.41 -8.48 -14.29
C TRP A 76 10.53 -9.09 -15.70
N PRO A 77 9.98 -10.30 -15.90
CA PRO A 77 9.93 -10.88 -17.24
C PRO A 77 9.02 -10.05 -18.16
N PRO A 78 9.26 -10.02 -19.48
CA PRO A 78 8.53 -9.16 -20.42
C PRO A 78 7.00 -9.36 -20.43
N ASP A 79 6.54 -10.55 -20.08
CA ASP A 79 5.13 -10.95 -20.05
C ASP A 79 4.38 -10.47 -18.80
N ARG A 80 5.07 -10.04 -17.73
CA ARG A 80 4.42 -9.56 -16.49
C ARG A 80 3.51 -8.36 -16.73
N GLY A 81 3.86 -7.52 -17.70
CA GLY A 81 3.05 -6.39 -18.10
C GLY A 81 1.67 -6.76 -18.68
N GLN A 82 1.46 -8.03 -19.04
CA GLN A 82 0.17 -8.53 -19.51
C GLN A 82 -0.81 -8.82 -18.36
N ASN A 83 -0.38 -8.72 -17.09
CA ASN A 83 -1.28 -8.93 -15.96
C ASN A 83 -2.22 -7.71 -15.78
N PRO A 84 -3.52 -7.82 -16.12
CA PRO A 84 -4.44 -6.68 -16.08
C PRO A 84 -4.70 -6.17 -14.66
N LEU A 85 -4.37 -6.95 -13.63
CA LEU A 85 -4.55 -6.58 -12.23
C LEU A 85 -3.53 -5.53 -11.77
N LEU A 86 -2.35 -5.48 -12.40
CA LEU A 86 -1.20 -4.67 -11.98
C LEU A 86 -1.03 -3.36 -12.77
N GLY A 87 -1.90 -3.10 -13.76
CA GLY A 87 -1.85 -1.90 -14.58
C GLY A 87 -1.17 -2.11 -15.93
N ASN A 88 -0.64 -1.03 -16.52
CA ASN A 88 -0.08 -1.05 -17.87
C ASN A 88 1.39 -1.53 -17.87
N ALA A 89 1.69 -2.58 -18.64
CA ALA A 89 3.02 -3.10 -18.93
C ALA A 89 4.11 -2.06 -19.24
N ALA A 90 3.70 -0.96 -19.88
CA ALA A 90 4.62 0.05 -20.40
C ALA A 90 5.12 1.01 -19.30
N GLU A 91 4.42 1.09 -18.17
CA GLU A 91 4.79 1.97 -17.07
C GLU A 91 5.83 1.29 -16.17
N ARG A 92 6.93 2.00 -15.88
CA ARG A 92 8.04 1.53 -15.05
C ARG A 92 8.48 2.60 -14.07
N GLY A 93 9.17 2.22 -12.99
CA GLY A 93 9.74 3.17 -12.04
C GLY A 93 8.67 3.95 -11.27
N TYR A 94 8.96 5.21 -10.97
CA TYR A 94 8.03 6.09 -10.24
C TYR A 94 6.68 6.28 -10.93
N ALA A 95 6.63 6.24 -12.26
CA ALA A 95 5.37 6.38 -13.01
C ALA A 95 4.40 5.22 -12.71
N ARG A 96 4.92 4.00 -12.52
CA ARG A 96 4.11 2.85 -12.09
C ARG A 96 3.66 3.01 -10.64
N LEU A 97 4.54 3.46 -9.76
CA LEU A 97 4.22 3.64 -8.33
C LEU A 97 3.09 4.67 -8.10
N ASP A 98 3.00 5.70 -8.95
CA ASP A 98 1.93 6.72 -8.91
C ASP A 98 0.51 6.14 -9.07
N LYS A 99 0.37 4.93 -9.63
CA LYS A 99 -0.94 4.27 -9.85
C LYS A 99 -1.38 3.34 -8.71
N GLY A 100 -0.63 3.29 -7.60
CA GLY A 100 -0.74 2.30 -6.51
C GLY A 100 -2.04 2.26 -5.68
N THR A 101 -3.15 2.84 -6.15
CA THR A 101 -4.43 2.89 -5.41
C THR A 101 -5.26 1.61 -5.52
N ARG A 102 -4.81 0.58 -6.24
CA ARG A 102 -5.50 -0.71 -6.36
C ARG A 102 -5.04 -1.67 -5.27
N ALA A 103 -6.00 -2.39 -4.69
CA ALA A 103 -5.72 -3.38 -3.63
C ALA A 103 -4.72 -4.47 -4.07
N TRP A 104 -4.75 -4.91 -5.34
CA TRP A 104 -3.80 -5.90 -5.86
C TRP A 104 -2.36 -5.39 -5.87
N THR A 105 -2.12 -4.16 -6.35
CA THR A 105 -0.79 -3.53 -6.29
C THR A 105 -0.33 -3.35 -4.85
N GLN A 106 -1.26 -3.03 -3.93
CA GLN A 106 -0.97 -2.91 -2.50
C GLN A 106 -0.59 -4.27 -1.88
N ALA A 107 -1.31 -5.35 -2.18
CA ALA A 107 -0.97 -6.69 -1.74
C ALA A 107 0.41 -7.11 -2.27
N GLU A 108 0.70 -6.85 -3.54
CA GLU A 108 2.02 -7.11 -4.11
C GLU A 108 3.13 -6.36 -3.38
N ILE A 109 2.97 -5.06 -3.12
CA ILE A 109 3.95 -4.24 -2.39
C ILE A 109 4.13 -4.76 -0.96
N LEU A 110 3.04 -5.11 -0.26
CA LEU A 110 3.11 -5.71 1.08
C LEU A 110 3.94 -7.00 1.08
N THR A 111 3.72 -7.86 0.09
CA THR A 111 4.48 -9.10 -0.08
C THR A 111 5.95 -8.83 -0.44
N GLN A 112 6.22 -7.85 -1.32
CA GLN A 112 7.59 -7.46 -1.70
C GLN A 112 8.40 -6.93 -0.51
N LEU A 113 7.75 -6.13 0.35
CA LEU A 113 8.41 -5.49 1.49
C LEU A 113 8.62 -6.43 2.67
N THR A 114 7.72 -7.39 2.88
CA THR A 114 7.72 -8.22 4.10
C THR A 114 8.13 -9.67 3.86
N GLY A 115 8.09 -10.14 2.61
CA GLY A 115 8.30 -11.55 2.29
C GLY A 115 7.19 -12.46 2.83
N ARG A 116 6.08 -11.89 3.30
CA ARG A 116 4.89 -12.62 3.78
C ARG A 116 3.79 -12.55 2.72
N PRO A 117 2.95 -13.58 2.58
CA PRO A 117 1.77 -13.50 1.73
C PRO A 117 0.86 -12.32 2.12
N ALA A 118 0.24 -11.72 1.12
CA ALA A 118 -0.78 -10.70 1.27
C ALA A 118 -1.97 -11.02 0.37
N ARG A 119 -3.17 -10.67 0.83
CA ARG A 119 -4.41 -10.97 0.15
C ARG A 119 -5.25 -9.73 -0.05
N VAL A 120 -5.96 -9.71 -1.17
CA VAL A 120 -7.05 -8.80 -1.46
C VAL A 120 -8.34 -9.45 -0.98
N ASP A 121 -9.04 -8.77 -0.08
CA ASP A 121 -10.37 -9.20 0.38
C ASP A 121 -11.36 -8.04 0.22
N ARG A 122 -12.65 -8.37 0.40
CA ARG A 122 -13.73 -7.43 0.15
C ARG A 122 -14.48 -7.09 1.43
N LEU A 123 -14.77 -5.81 1.63
CA LEU A 123 -15.75 -5.34 2.61
C LEU A 123 -17.14 -5.86 2.24
N ASN A 124 -17.96 -6.15 3.25
CA ASN A 124 -19.39 -6.33 3.04
C ASN A 124 -19.96 -5.01 2.50
N ILE A 125 -20.53 -5.06 1.29
CA ILE A 125 -21.09 -3.88 0.59
C ILE A 125 -22.60 -3.71 0.79
N ASP A 126 -23.23 -4.63 1.53
CA ASP A 126 -24.63 -4.50 1.90
C ASP A 126 -24.81 -3.32 2.87
N THR A 127 -26.04 -2.82 2.95
CA THR A 127 -26.38 -1.67 3.80
C THR A 127 -27.05 -2.14 5.07
N GLY A 128 -26.69 -1.53 6.20
CA GLY A 128 -27.39 -1.70 7.48
C GLY A 128 -26.47 -2.16 8.61
N PRO A 129 -27.03 -2.33 9.83
CA PRO A 129 -26.25 -2.60 11.03
C PRO A 129 -25.49 -3.93 10.99
N GLU A 130 -26.06 -4.97 10.39
CA GLU A 130 -25.41 -6.29 10.28
C GLU A 130 -24.16 -6.23 9.40
N ALA A 131 -24.25 -5.59 8.23
CA ALA A 131 -23.11 -5.40 7.34
C ALA A 131 -22.01 -4.54 7.98
N ALA A 132 -22.39 -3.52 8.77
CA ALA A 132 -21.44 -2.73 9.54
C ALA A 132 -20.74 -3.57 10.62
N ALA A 133 -21.48 -4.38 11.38
CA ALA A 133 -20.93 -5.26 12.40
C ALA A 133 -19.98 -6.32 11.81
N ASP A 134 -20.32 -6.89 10.65
CA ASP A 134 -19.45 -7.82 9.93
C ASP A 134 -18.11 -7.18 9.55
N ASN A 135 -18.17 -5.97 8.96
CA ASN A 135 -16.99 -5.21 8.60
C ASN A 135 -16.15 -4.85 9.83
N GLU A 136 -16.78 -4.41 10.92
CA GLU A 136 -16.10 -4.09 12.18
C GLU A 136 -15.37 -5.31 12.73
N ALA A 137 -16.04 -6.47 12.79
CA ALA A 137 -15.45 -7.71 13.27
C ALA A 137 -14.29 -8.20 12.39
N VAL A 138 -14.41 -8.08 11.06
CA VAL A 138 -13.34 -8.46 10.13
C VAL A 138 -12.12 -7.55 10.29
N LEU A 139 -12.33 -6.24 10.24
CA LEU A 139 -11.25 -5.26 10.32
C LEU A 139 -10.59 -5.25 11.70
N GLY A 140 -11.37 -5.42 12.77
CA GLY A 140 -10.89 -5.56 14.14
C GLY A 140 -9.93 -6.75 14.26
N ARG A 141 -10.30 -7.93 13.76
CA ARG A 141 -9.41 -9.11 13.75
C ARG A 141 -8.10 -8.87 13.01
N LEU A 142 -8.10 -8.08 11.93
CA LEU A 142 -6.87 -7.77 11.20
C LEU A 142 -5.94 -6.90 12.05
N VAL A 143 -6.49 -5.87 12.70
CA VAL A 143 -5.75 -4.97 13.60
C VAL A 143 -5.22 -5.72 14.81
N GLU A 144 -6.06 -6.51 15.49
CA GLU A 144 -5.67 -7.31 16.67
C GLU A 144 -4.54 -8.29 16.34
N ALA A 145 -4.56 -8.88 15.13
CA ALA A 145 -3.52 -9.77 14.65
C ALA A 145 -2.24 -9.05 14.16
N GLY A 146 -2.17 -7.71 14.25
CA GLY A 146 -1.04 -6.92 13.78
C GLY A 146 -0.82 -7.03 12.27
N ARG A 147 -1.87 -7.29 11.48
CA ARG A 147 -1.76 -7.44 10.03
C ARG A 147 -1.80 -6.06 9.38
N ALA A 148 -0.69 -5.66 8.77
CA ALA A 148 -0.65 -4.45 7.96
C ALA A 148 -1.77 -4.53 6.90
N THR A 149 -2.69 -3.56 6.96
CA THR A 149 -3.93 -3.53 6.19
C THR A 149 -4.08 -2.16 5.54
N LEU A 150 -4.26 -2.16 4.22
CA LEU A 150 -4.36 -0.97 3.39
C LEU A 150 -5.76 -0.86 2.79
N VAL A 151 -6.39 0.30 2.96
CA VAL A 151 -7.70 0.65 2.42
C VAL A 151 -7.56 1.87 1.52
N SER A 152 -8.35 1.94 0.45
CA SER A 152 -8.24 3.03 -0.53
C SER A 152 -9.57 3.70 -0.75
N THR A 153 -9.60 5.03 -0.74
CA THR A 153 -10.81 5.79 -1.07
C THR A 153 -11.18 5.65 -2.55
N VAL A 154 -12.47 5.73 -2.87
CA VAL A 154 -12.93 5.73 -4.27
C VAL A 154 -12.51 7.00 -5.03
N PRO A 155 -12.51 6.97 -6.37
CA PRO A 155 -12.41 8.17 -7.18
C PRO A 155 -13.50 9.21 -6.89
N GLU A 156 -13.18 10.48 -7.10
CA GLU A 156 -14.14 11.60 -6.91
C GLU A 156 -15.42 11.41 -7.75
N PHE A 157 -15.30 10.90 -8.98
CA PHE A 157 -16.48 10.62 -9.82
C PHE A 157 -17.35 9.44 -9.36
N MET A 158 -16.85 8.59 -8.45
CA MET A 158 -17.60 7.50 -7.81
C MET A 158 -18.06 7.87 -6.40
N GLN A 159 -17.86 9.12 -5.98
CA GLN A 159 -18.14 9.58 -4.64
C GLN A 159 -19.63 9.44 -4.30
N ARG A 160 -19.91 8.80 -3.17
CA ARG A 160 -21.27 8.69 -2.61
C ARG A 160 -21.50 9.64 -1.43
N ALA A 161 -20.42 10.15 -0.83
CA ALA A 161 -20.45 11.05 0.32
C ALA A 161 -19.21 11.97 0.35
N ASP A 162 -19.31 13.12 1.02
CA ASP A 162 -18.22 14.11 1.10
C ASP A 162 -17.00 13.57 1.89
N PHE A 163 -15.86 13.41 1.21
CA PHE A 163 -14.60 12.98 1.82
C PHE A 163 -14.09 13.94 2.91
N ARG A 164 -14.43 15.23 2.80
CA ARG A 164 -13.97 16.25 3.74
C ARG A 164 -14.58 16.06 5.14
N LYS A 165 -15.70 15.33 5.25
CA LYS A 165 -16.36 15.01 6.52
C LYS A 165 -15.42 14.37 7.53
N TYR A 166 -14.48 13.56 7.07
CA TYR A 166 -13.51 12.85 7.90
C TYR A 166 -12.06 13.18 7.53
N ASN A 167 -11.82 14.34 6.89
CA ASN A 167 -10.50 14.74 6.41
C ASN A 167 -9.84 13.69 5.47
N LEU A 168 -10.66 12.97 4.69
CA LEU A 168 -10.19 12.01 3.70
C LEU A 168 -9.77 12.72 2.41
N ARG A 169 -8.83 12.11 1.69
CA ARG A 169 -8.42 12.46 0.34
C ARG A 169 -9.02 11.44 -0.62
N CYS A 170 -9.56 11.89 -1.75
CA CYS A 170 -10.00 11.01 -2.81
C CYS A 170 -8.81 10.33 -3.50
N GLN A 171 -9.04 9.13 -4.05
CA GLN A 171 -7.99 8.31 -4.70
C GLN A 171 -6.72 8.16 -3.85
N HIS A 172 -6.87 8.05 -2.54
CA HIS A 172 -5.77 7.95 -1.60
C HIS A 172 -5.80 6.65 -0.83
N VAL A 173 -4.62 6.13 -0.50
CA VAL A 173 -4.43 4.91 0.28
C VAL A 173 -4.18 5.31 1.74
N TYR A 174 -4.80 4.58 2.66
CA TYR A 174 -4.62 4.71 4.08
C TYR A 174 -4.28 3.35 4.68
N GLU A 175 -3.51 3.35 5.76
CA GLU A 175 -3.33 2.17 6.58
C GLU A 175 -4.39 2.14 7.67
N LEU A 176 -5.01 0.98 7.86
CA LEU A 176 -5.88 0.71 9.00
C LEU A 176 -5.00 0.43 10.23
N VAL A 177 -5.12 1.29 11.25
CA VAL A 177 -4.32 1.20 12.48
C VAL A 177 -5.15 0.92 13.73
N GLY A 178 -6.49 0.94 13.60
CA GLY A 178 -7.38 0.73 14.73
C GLY A 178 -8.82 0.49 14.29
N VAL A 179 -9.57 -0.24 15.13
CA VAL A 179 -11.03 -0.33 15.08
C VAL A 179 -11.53 -0.26 16.52
N GLU A 180 -12.36 0.74 16.83
CA GLU A 180 -12.86 0.99 18.18
C GLU A 180 -14.21 1.72 18.11
N ASP A 181 -15.15 1.33 18.98
CA ASP A 181 -16.47 1.94 19.13
C ASP A 181 -17.23 2.16 17.81
N GLY A 182 -17.25 1.16 16.93
CA GLY A 182 -17.92 1.25 15.63
C GLY A 182 -17.23 2.18 14.62
N THR A 183 -15.98 2.56 14.86
CA THR A 183 -15.18 3.42 13.97
C THR A 183 -13.85 2.75 13.60
N VAL A 184 -13.31 3.12 12.45
CA VAL A 184 -11.96 2.78 12.03
C VAL A 184 -11.03 3.98 12.20
N MET A 185 -9.80 3.72 12.65
CA MET A 185 -8.73 4.69 12.72
C MET A 185 -7.74 4.46 11.59
N LEU A 186 -7.41 5.53 10.87
CA LEU A 186 -6.62 5.46 9.65
C LEU A 186 -5.36 6.30 9.76
N ARG A 187 -4.25 5.78 9.22
CA ARG A 187 -2.98 6.51 9.10
C ARG A 187 -2.78 6.94 7.66
N ASN A 188 -2.68 8.25 7.48
CA ASN A 188 -2.27 8.87 6.21
C ASN A 188 -0.77 8.58 5.95
N PRO A 189 -0.39 7.98 4.81
CA PRO A 189 1.01 7.69 4.47
C PRO A 189 1.91 8.92 4.40
N TYR A 190 1.35 10.13 4.30
CA TYR A 190 2.12 11.37 4.41
C TYR A 190 2.67 11.65 5.82
N GLY A 191 2.33 10.84 6.82
CA GLY A 191 2.79 10.99 8.20
C GLY A 191 2.20 12.18 8.96
N HIS A 192 1.21 12.85 8.38
CA HIS A 192 0.48 13.97 8.98
C HIS A 192 -0.91 14.07 8.34
N LYS A 193 -1.79 14.91 8.91
CA LYS A 193 -3.19 15.05 8.46
C LYS A 193 -3.85 13.67 8.34
N HIS A 194 -3.79 12.92 9.44
CA HIS A 194 -4.52 11.67 9.57
C HIS A 194 -6.03 11.98 9.55
N PRO A 195 -6.86 11.11 8.94
CA PRO A 195 -8.30 11.26 8.98
C PRO A 195 -8.83 11.26 10.41
N ASP A 196 -9.98 11.89 10.61
CA ASP A 196 -10.77 11.65 11.81
C ASP A 196 -11.31 10.21 11.79
N PRO A 197 -11.65 9.60 12.95
CA PRO A 197 -12.25 8.27 12.98
C PRO A 197 -13.47 8.17 12.07
N VAL A 198 -13.51 7.13 11.24
CA VAL A 198 -14.57 6.93 10.24
C VAL A 198 -15.52 5.85 10.75
N PRO A 199 -16.83 6.10 10.88
CA PRO A 199 -17.79 5.06 11.23
C PRO A 199 -17.73 3.88 10.25
N VAL A 200 -17.74 2.65 10.76
CA VAL A 200 -17.69 1.44 9.94
C VAL A 200 -18.86 1.39 8.95
N ALA A 201 -20.04 1.86 9.37
CA ALA A 201 -21.23 1.97 8.54
C ALA A 201 -21.08 2.92 7.33
N GLU A 202 -20.07 3.81 7.33
CA GLU A 202 -19.80 4.77 6.26
C GLU A 202 -18.68 4.31 5.32
N LEU A 203 -18.01 3.18 5.59
CA LEU A 203 -16.86 2.73 4.81
C LEU A 203 -17.18 2.59 3.32
N THR A 204 -18.31 1.99 2.97
CA THR A 204 -18.69 1.75 1.57
C THR A 204 -19.12 3.02 0.82
N ASN A 205 -19.26 4.14 1.52
CA ASN A 205 -19.54 5.46 0.93
C ASN A 205 -18.26 6.20 0.50
N HIS A 206 -17.14 5.88 1.14
CA HIS A 206 -15.86 6.56 0.94
C HIS A 206 -14.78 5.65 0.35
N PHE A 207 -14.80 4.36 0.64
CA PHE A 207 -13.73 3.42 0.30
C PHE A 207 -14.13 2.47 -0.82
N ASN A 208 -13.12 2.03 -1.59
CA ASN A 208 -13.27 0.90 -2.49
C ASN A 208 -13.69 -0.32 -1.66
N SER A 209 -14.50 -1.19 -2.27
CA SER A 209 -14.91 -2.41 -1.58
C SER A 209 -13.77 -3.39 -1.33
N TYR A 210 -12.62 -3.21 -1.98
CA TYR A 210 -11.45 -4.08 -1.83
C TYR A 210 -10.39 -3.42 -0.96
N TYR A 211 -9.80 -4.21 -0.08
CA TYR A 211 -8.65 -3.84 0.75
C TYR A 211 -7.56 -4.90 0.61
N ALA A 212 -6.32 -4.53 0.92
CA ALA A 212 -5.19 -5.45 0.94
C ALA A 212 -4.71 -5.64 2.38
N ALA A 213 -4.44 -6.88 2.78
CA ALA A 213 -3.89 -7.17 4.10
C ALA A 213 -2.85 -8.28 4.04
N LEU A 214 -1.85 -8.22 4.94
CA LEU A 214 -0.98 -9.37 5.16
C LEU A 214 -1.80 -10.57 5.64
N GLU A 215 -1.50 -11.74 5.11
CA GLU A 215 -2.06 -12.98 5.65
C GLU A 215 -1.45 -13.27 7.04
N GLY A 216 -2.22 -13.98 7.87
CA GLY A 216 -1.72 -14.47 9.13
C GLY A 216 -0.62 -15.51 8.89
N GLU A 217 0.29 -15.66 9.85
CA GLU A 217 1.18 -16.82 9.82
C GLU A 217 0.32 -18.08 9.88
N THR A 218 0.38 -18.90 8.83
CA THR A 218 -0.05 -20.29 8.96
C THR A 218 0.94 -20.94 9.91
N GLY A 219 0.59 -20.97 11.20
CA GLY A 219 1.34 -21.74 12.18
C GLY A 219 1.48 -23.17 11.66
N GLY A 220 2.71 -23.58 11.39
CA GLY A 220 3.01 -25.00 11.19
C GLY A 220 2.53 -25.75 12.43
N ARG A 221 1.49 -26.55 12.24
CA ARG A 221 1.15 -27.63 13.15
C ARG A 221 1.90 -28.88 12.72
#